data_AF-A0A453P0E1-F1
#
_entry.id   AF-A0A453P0E1-F1
#
_cell.length_a   1.000
_cell.length_b   1.000
_cell.length_c   1.000
_cell.angle_alpha   90.00
_cell.angle_beta   90.00
_cell.angle_gamma   90.00
#
_symmetry.space_group_name_H-M   'P 1'
#
loop_
_entity.id
_entity.type
_entity.pdbx_description
1 polymer ?
#
loop_
_entity_poly.entity_id
_entity_poly.type
_entity_poly.pdbx_seq_one_letter_code
_entity_poly.pdbx_strand_id
1 'polypeptide(L)'
;MDRSCYFPLRWESTGDQWWYASPIDWAAADGHYDIVRQLLHLDPNLLIKLTSLRRIRRLEALWDDDARFVHAPRHRASVARGLLLECECKHGAENTLLRAGYGGWLLYTAASAGDAGFVQELLDRDPLLVFGEGEYGVTDMFYAAARGGNADLFRMLLDHAMS
;
A
#
# COMPACT_ATOMS: atom_id res chain seq x y z
N MET A 1 -27.29 -42.44 -12.17
CA MET A 1 -26.23 -42.28 -13.19
C MET A 1 -26.81 -41.30 -14.18
N ASP A 2 -26.47 -40.02 -14.10
CA ASP A 2 -25.22 -39.55 -14.68
C ASP A 2 -24.57 -38.44 -13.82
N ARG A 3 -23.27 -38.58 -13.55
CA ARG A 3 -22.45 -37.58 -12.86
C ARG A 3 -21.86 -36.67 -13.92
N SER A 4 -22.53 -35.57 -14.24
CA SER A 4 -21.84 -34.49 -14.95
C SER A 4 -21.01 -33.70 -13.95
N CYS A 5 -19.76 -34.12 -13.80
CA CYS A 5 -18.71 -33.34 -13.15
C CYS A 5 -18.44 -32.10 -14.01
N TYR A 6 -19.28 -31.08 -13.89
CA TYR A 6 -18.99 -29.76 -14.45
C TYR A 6 -17.97 -29.10 -13.54
N PHE A 7 -16.70 -29.44 -13.71
CA PHE A 7 -15.62 -28.51 -13.39
C PHE A 7 -15.71 -27.43 -14.46
N PRO A 8 -16.28 -26.23 -14.20
CA PRO A 8 -16.18 -25.17 -15.16
C PRO A 8 -14.78 -24.62 -14.99
N LEU A 9 -13.83 -25.19 -15.75
CA LEU A 9 -12.56 -24.53 -16.06
C LEU A 9 -12.86 -23.34 -16.98
N ARG A 10 -13.66 -22.37 -16.50
CA ARG A 10 -13.79 -21.07 -17.13
C ARG A 10 -12.54 -20.28 -16.75
N TRP A 11 -11.48 -20.55 -17.51
CA TRP A 11 -10.32 -19.68 -17.59
C TRP A 11 -10.78 -18.31 -18.11
N GLU A 12 -10.50 -17.27 -17.32
CA GLU A 12 -10.44 -15.86 -17.72
C GLU A 12 -11.53 -15.35 -18.68
N SER A 13 -12.73 -15.07 -18.16
CA SER A 13 -13.51 -13.95 -18.71
C SER A 13 -13.21 -12.71 -17.87
N THR A 14 -12.44 -11.81 -18.46
CA THR A 14 -11.96 -10.50 -17.98
C THR A 14 -13.08 -9.46 -17.74
N GLY A 15 -14.27 -9.91 -17.36
CA GLY A 15 -15.49 -9.09 -17.30
C GLY A 15 -16.05 -8.77 -15.91
N ASP A 16 -15.69 -9.52 -14.86
CA ASP A 16 -16.19 -9.25 -13.50
C ASP A 16 -15.04 -8.97 -12.53
N GLN A 17 -14.95 -7.72 -12.07
CA GLN A 17 -13.79 -7.03 -11.51
C GLN A 17 -13.29 -7.47 -10.11
N TRP A 18 -13.78 -8.57 -9.54
CA TRP A 18 -13.66 -8.86 -8.10
C TRP A 18 -12.57 -9.87 -7.72
N TRP A 19 -12.02 -10.65 -8.66
CA TRP A 19 -11.04 -11.71 -8.38
C TRP A 19 -9.57 -11.26 -8.32
N TYR A 20 -9.29 -9.96 -8.44
CA TYR A 20 -7.93 -9.42 -8.31
C TYR A 20 -7.56 -9.00 -6.88
N ALA A 21 -8.54 -8.73 -6.02
CA ALA A 21 -8.31 -8.38 -4.63
C ALA A 21 -8.08 -9.67 -3.82
N SER A 22 -6.87 -9.82 -3.29
CA SER A 22 -6.51 -10.95 -2.44
C SER A 22 -7.00 -10.69 -1.02
N PRO A 23 -7.10 -11.73 -0.17
CA PRO A 23 -7.52 -11.55 1.22
C PRO A 23 -6.71 -10.48 1.97
N ILE A 24 -5.42 -10.33 1.64
CA ILE A 24 -4.55 -9.32 2.27
C ILE A 24 -4.92 -7.88 1.85
N ASP A 25 -5.46 -7.66 0.65
CA ASP A 25 -5.90 -6.30 0.25
C ASP A 25 -7.17 -5.90 0.97
N TRP A 26 -8.11 -6.83 1.10
CA TRP A 26 -9.35 -6.60 1.84
C TRP A 26 -9.05 -6.30 3.29
N ALA A 27 -8.20 -7.12 3.92
CA ALA A 27 -7.77 -6.87 5.29
C ALA A 27 -7.08 -5.50 5.43
N ALA A 28 -6.23 -5.11 4.47
CA ALA A 28 -5.55 -3.82 4.50
C ALA A 28 -6.49 -2.63 4.25
N ALA A 29 -7.46 -2.76 3.34
CA ALA A 29 -8.44 -1.72 3.03
C ALA A 29 -9.42 -1.47 4.17
N ASP A 30 -9.71 -2.49 4.98
CA ASP A 30 -10.58 -2.38 6.16
C ASP A 30 -9.79 -2.09 7.46
N GLY A 31 -8.46 -2.05 7.39
CA GLY A 31 -7.61 -1.70 8.53
C GLY A 31 -7.37 -2.85 9.51
N HIS A 32 -7.69 -4.08 9.12
CA HIS A 32 -7.49 -5.29 9.91
C HIS A 32 -6.02 -5.71 9.96
N TYR A 33 -5.19 -4.92 10.65
CA TYR A 33 -3.76 -5.15 10.79
C TYR A 33 -3.42 -6.56 11.31
N ASP A 34 -4.14 -7.07 12.30
CA ASP A 34 -3.89 -8.41 12.85
C ASP A 34 -4.10 -9.52 11.81
N ILE A 35 -5.07 -9.35 10.90
CA ILE A 35 -5.30 -10.29 9.80
C ILE A 35 -4.19 -10.15 8.77
N VAL A 36 -3.79 -8.93 8.41
CA VAL A 36 -2.64 -8.69 7.49
C VAL A 36 -1.39 -9.36 8.05
N ARG A 37 -1.10 -9.16 9.34
CA ARG A 37 0.01 -9.78 10.04
C ARG A 37 -0.06 -11.30 9.96
N GLN A 38 -1.20 -11.90 10.29
CA GLN A 38 -1.37 -13.36 10.22
C GLN A 38 -1.20 -13.91 8.80
N LEU A 39 -1.75 -13.22 7.79
CA LEU A 39 -1.57 -13.59 6.39
C LEU A 39 -0.10 -13.55 5.97
N LEU A 40 0.65 -12.54 6.39
CA LEU A 40 2.09 -12.43 6.14
C LEU A 40 2.91 -13.51 6.86
N HIS A 41 2.49 -13.96 8.05
CA HIS A 41 3.11 -15.11 8.73
C HIS A 41 2.83 -16.42 7.98
N LEU A 42 1.68 -16.52 7.31
CA LEU A 42 1.27 -17.71 6.57
C LEU A 42 1.98 -17.79 5.20
N ASP A 43 2.10 -16.66 4.51
CA ASP A 43 2.86 -16.53 3.26
C ASP A 43 3.51 -15.12 3.15
N PRO A 44 4.83 -15.00 3.37
CA PRO A 44 5.54 -13.75 3.23
C PRO A 44 5.50 -13.15 1.82
N ASN A 45 5.26 -13.96 0.77
CA ASN A 45 5.16 -13.45 -0.61
C ASN A 45 3.90 -12.59 -0.81
N LEU A 46 2.93 -12.65 0.10
CA LEU A 46 1.78 -11.74 0.09
C LEU A 46 2.19 -10.28 0.28
N LEU A 47 3.38 -10.01 0.85
CA LEU A 47 3.92 -8.65 0.94
C LEU A 47 4.10 -8.03 -0.44
N ILE A 48 4.62 -8.79 -1.42
CA ILE A 48 4.79 -8.34 -2.81
C ILE A 48 3.43 -7.93 -3.41
N LYS A 49 2.37 -8.67 -3.08
CA LYS A 49 1.01 -8.36 -3.54
C LYS A 49 0.43 -7.12 -2.86
N LEU A 50 0.73 -6.94 -1.57
CA LEU A 50 0.27 -5.80 -0.76
C LEU A 50 0.95 -4.48 -1.20
N THR A 51 2.22 -4.56 -1.60
CA THR A 51 3.07 -3.40 -1.91
C THR A 51 3.19 -3.07 -3.40
N SER A 52 2.68 -3.89 -4.31
CA SER A 52 2.79 -3.62 -5.76
C SER A 52 1.98 -2.39 -6.17
N LEU A 53 2.65 -1.41 -6.80
CA LEU A 53 2.05 -0.15 -7.25
C LEU A 53 0.98 -0.41 -8.32
N ARG A 54 1.28 -1.27 -9.30
CA ARG A 54 0.34 -1.62 -10.38
C ARG A 54 -0.93 -2.28 -9.85
N ARG A 55 -0.84 -2.93 -8.69
CA ARG A 55 -1.98 -3.59 -8.05
C ARG A 55 -2.77 -2.60 -7.22
N ILE A 56 -2.09 -1.77 -6.43
CA ILE A 56 -2.71 -0.70 -5.64
C ILE A 56 -3.52 0.23 -6.53
N ARG A 57 -2.96 0.72 -7.64
CA ARG A 57 -3.69 1.62 -8.56
C ARG A 57 -4.97 1.00 -9.13
N ARG A 58 -4.96 -0.31 -9.40
CA ARG A 58 -6.16 -1.03 -9.84
C ARG A 58 -7.21 -1.14 -8.72
N LEU A 59 -6.75 -1.37 -7.49
CA LEU A 59 -7.63 -1.41 -6.32
C LEU A 59 -8.18 -0.02 -5.96
N GLU A 60 -7.39 1.03 -6.11
CA GLU A 60 -7.83 2.42 -5.92
C GLU A 60 -8.98 2.77 -6.86
N ALA A 61 -8.84 2.46 -8.15
CA ALA A 61 -9.93 2.66 -9.11
C ALA A 61 -11.20 1.88 -8.75
N LEU A 62 -11.07 0.68 -8.17
CA LEU A 62 -12.20 -0.13 -7.73
C LEU A 62 -12.86 0.42 -6.45
N TRP A 63 -12.05 0.89 -5.50
CA TRP A 63 -12.52 1.39 -4.21
C TRP A 63 -13.10 2.80 -4.29
N ASP A 64 -12.64 3.62 -5.23
CA ASP A 64 -13.14 4.98 -5.43
C ASP A 64 -14.61 5.03 -5.86
N ASP A 65 -15.07 4.00 -6.58
CA ASP A 65 -16.45 3.91 -7.04
C ASP A 65 -17.43 3.46 -5.94
N ASP A 66 -16.93 3.04 -4.77
CA ASP A 66 -17.73 2.47 -3.70
C ASP A 66 -17.48 3.17 -2.35
N ALA A 67 -18.51 3.90 -1.89
CA ALA A 67 -18.48 4.69 -0.66
C ALA A 67 -18.09 3.89 0.60
N ARG A 68 -18.22 2.55 0.59
CA ARG A 68 -17.77 1.69 1.68
C ARG A 68 -16.26 1.76 1.91
N PHE A 69 -15.48 2.10 0.87
CA PHE A 69 -14.02 2.16 0.93
C PHE A 69 -13.45 3.58 1.03
N VAL A 70 -14.28 4.57 1.40
CA VAL A 70 -13.83 5.96 1.59
C VAL A 70 -12.67 6.08 2.60
N HIS A 71 -12.55 5.14 3.53
CA HIS A 71 -11.48 5.09 4.53
C HIS A 71 -10.31 4.18 4.18
N ALA A 72 -10.36 3.48 3.03
CA ALA A 72 -9.33 2.54 2.62
C ALA A 72 -7.91 3.14 2.56
N PRO A 73 -7.68 4.38 2.08
CA PRO A 73 -6.34 4.98 2.13
C PRO A 73 -5.81 5.09 3.56
N ARG A 74 -6.62 5.58 4.50
CA ARG A 74 -6.24 5.74 5.91
C ARG A 74 -5.98 4.40 6.59
N HIS A 75 -6.82 3.41 6.34
CA HIS A 75 -6.64 2.05 6.85
C HIS A 75 -5.35 1.42 6.34
N ARG A 76 -5.05 1.58 5.05
CA ARG A 76 -3.80 1.08 4.46
C ARG A 76 -2.57 1.78 5.01
N ALA A 77 -2.63 3.10 5.22
CA ALA A 77 -1.55 3.83 5.89
C ALA A 77 -1.36 3.36 7.34
N SER A 78 -2.44 3.08 8.07
CA SER A 78 -2.37 2.50 9.42
C SER A 78 -1.71 1.12 9.43
N VAL A 79 -2.06 0.25 8.49
CA VAL A 79 -1.42 -1.07 8.31
C VAL A 79 0.06 -0.92 7.95
N ALA A 80 0.39 -0.01 7.03
CA ALA A 80 1.77 0.30 6.65
C ALA A 80 2.60 0.78 7.86
N ARG A 81 2.05 1.69 8.66
CA ARG A 81 2.65 2.17 9.92
C ARG A 81 2.84 1.03 10.93
N GLY A 82 1.84 0.16 11.09
CA GLY A 82 1.93 -1.02 11.96
C GLY A 82 3.06 -1.97 11.55
N LEU A 83 3.17 -2.25 10.24
CA LEU A 83 4.24 -3.08 9.69
C LEU A 83 5.63 -2.43 9.81
N LEU A 84 5.72 -1.12 9.62
CA LEU A 84 6.96 -0.37 9.88
C LEU A 84 7.40 -0.52 11.34
N LEU A 85 6.49 -0.31 12.30
CA LEU A 85 6.78 -0.42 13.73
C LEU A 85 7.17 -1.84 14.15
N GLU A 86 6.55 -2.86 13.56
CA GLU A 86 6.90 -4.26 13.82
C GLU A 86 8.31 -4.61 13.31
N CYS A 87 8.76 -3.94 12.25
CA CYS A 87 10.08 -4.10 11.64
C CYS A 87 11.18 -3.25 12.30
N GLU A 88 10.89 -2.58 13.42
CA GLU A 88 11.87 -1.78 14.14
C GLU A 88 12.92 -2.66 14.84
N CYS A 89 14.19 -2.33 14.59
CA CYS A 89 15.29 -3.03 15.23
C CYS A 89 15.59 -2.45 16.62
N LYS A 90 15.66 -3.30 17.64
CA LYS A 90 15.86 -2.90 19.05
C LYS A 90 17.23 -2.28 19.39
N HIS A 91 18.13 -2.10 18.42
CA HIS A 91 19.54 -1.74 18.67
C HIS A 91 20.10 -0.66 17.73
N GLY A 92 19.24 0.24 17.22
CA GLY A 92 19.68 1.33 16.33
C GLY A 92 20.11 0.87 14.93
N ALA A 93 19.85 -0.40 14.58
CA ALA A 93 19.95 -0.85 13.21
C ALA A 93 18.76 -0.31 12.40
N GLU A 94 18.97 -0.12 11.09
CA GLU A 94 17.93 0.32 10.17
C GLU A 94 16.72 -0.62 10.18
N ASN A 95 15.55 -0.04 9.97
CA ASN A 95 14.30 -0.79 9.88
C ASN A 95 14.37 -1.81 8.74
N THR A 96 14.00 -3.07 9.01
CA THR A 96 14.16 -4.14 8.02
C THR A 96 13.27 -3.95 6.79
N LEU A 97 12.14 -3.25 6.93
CA LEU A 97 11.20 -2.99 5.84
C LEU A 97 11.76 -1.92 4.90
N LEU A 98 12.34 -0.85 5.45
CA LEU A 98 13.03 0.18 4.68
C LEU A 98 14.23 -0.40 3.94
N ARG A 99 15.10 -1.13 4.65
CA ARG A 99 16.27 -1.80 4.05
C ARG A 99 15.90 -2.79 2.94
N ALA A 100 14.69 -3.32 2.95
CA ALA A 100 14.21 -4.27 1.96
C ALA A 100 13.61 -3.62 0.70
N GLY A 101 13.60 -2.28 0.57
CA GLY A 101 13.13 -1.62 -0.64
C GLY A 101 11.66 -1.20 -0.62
N TYR A 102 11.01 -1.19 0.55
CA TYR A 102 9.57 -0.93 0.67
C TYR A 102 9.23 0.49 1.15
N GLY A 103 10.23 1.37 1.33
CA GLY A 103 10.02 2.77 1.70
C GLY A 103 9.18 3.54 0.69
N GLY A 104 9.32 3.26 -0.61
CA GLY A 104 8.46 3.82 -1.66
C GLY A 104 6.98 3.48 -1.46
N TRP A 105 6.66 2.24 -1.06
CA TRP A 105 5.29 1.84 -0.73
C TRP A 105 4.77 2.52 0.54
N LEU A 106 5.60 2.62 1.58
CA LEU A 106 5.25 3.32 2.82
C LEU A 106 4.93 4.79 2.54
N LEU A 107 5.79 5.48 1.79
CA LEU A 107 5.60 6.90 1.47
C LEU A 107 4.37 7.12 0.60
N TYR A 108 4.16 6.28 -0.43
CA TYR A 108 2.97 6.33 -1.27
C TYR A 108 1.68 6.18 -0.46
N THR A 109 1.61 5.18 0.42
CA THR A 109 0.40 4.92 1.21
C THR A 109 0.14 6.00 2.26
N ALA A 110 1.18 6.56 2.88
CA ALA A 110 1.06 7.70 3.77
C ALA A 110 0.54 8.95 3.04
N ALA A 111 1.13 9.25 1.88
CA ALA A 111 0.75 10.40 1.05
C ALA A 111 -0.68 10.27 0.50
N SER A 112 -1.08 9.09 0.03
CA SER A 112 -2.44 8.85 -0.49
C SER A 112 -3.52 8.90 0.60
N ALA A 113 -3.15 8.64 1.86
CA ALA A 113 -4.01 8.85 3.01
C ALA A 113 -4.10 10.32 3.48
N GLY A 114 -3.25 11.21 2.96
CA GLY A 114 -3.11 12.58 3.43
C GLY A 114 -2.42 12.70 4.80
N ASP A 115 -1.73 11.64 5.26
CA ASP A 115 -1.09 11.57 6.57
C ASP A 115 0.27 12.27 6.57
N ALA A 116 0.25 13.60 6.72
CA ALA A 116 1.46 14.42 6.72
C ALA A 116 2.43 14.06 7.85
N GLY A 117 1.92 13.60 9.01
CA GLY A 117 2.76 13.19 10.13
C GLY A 117 3.55 11.92 9.79
N PHE A 118 2.90 10.95 9.15
CA PHE A 118 3.60 9.74 8.70
C PHE A 118 4.55 10.00 7.54
N VAL A 119 4.20 10.88 6.60
CA VAL A 119 5.12 11.32 5.54
C VAL A 119 6.37 11.97 6.14
N GLN A 120 6.21 12.91 7.07
CA GLN A 120 7.34 13.59 7.71
C GLN A 120 8.24 12.58 8.45
N GLU A 121 7.66 11.63 9.19
CA GLU A 121 8.44 10.59 9.88
C GLU A 121 9.29 9.75 8.90
N LEU A 122 8.76 9.42 7.72
CA LEU A 122 9.50 8.66 6.72
C LEU A 122 10.64 9.49 6.11
N LEU A 123 10.39 10.76 5.79
CA LEU A 123 11.39 11.67 5.21
C LEU A 123 12.47 12.06 6.23
N ASP A 124 12.15 12.13 7.52
CA ASP A 124 13.13 12.34 8.59
C ASP A 124 14.12 11.17 8.70
N ARG A 125 13.68 9.96 8.35
CA ARG A 125 14.53 8.76 8.32
C ARG A 125 15.36 8.69 7.05
N ASP A 126 14.74 8.96 5.91
CA ASP A 126 15.41 9.01 4.61
C ASP A 126 14.75 10.04 3.67
N PRO A 127 15.38 11.22 3.49
CA PRO A 127 14.87 12.25 2.59
C PRO A 127 14.79 11.81 1.12
N LEU A 128 15.58 10.80 0.71
CA LEU A 128 15.64 10.34 -0.67
C LEU A 128 14.41 9.53 -1.09
N LEU A 129 13.58 9.09 -0.14
CA LEU A 129 12.33 8.38 -0.42
C LEU A 129 11.39 9.17 -1.34
N VAL A 130 11.49 10.50 -1.35
CA VAL A 130 10.72 11.37 -2.26
C VAL A 130 10.97 11.04 -3.74
N PHE A 131 12.18 10.58 -4.09
CA PHE A 131 12.53 10.21 -5.47
C PHE A 131 12.01 8.83 -5.86
N GLY A 132 11.58 8.04 -4.86
CA GLY A 132 11.00 6.73 -5.01
C GLY A 132 11.96 5.58 -4.71
N GLU A 133 11.38 4.41 -4.47
CA GLU A 133 12.08 3.16 -4.17
C GLU A 133 11.26 1.97 -4.71
N GLY A 134 11.94 0.97 -5.26
CA GLY A 134 11.28 -0.20 -5.85
C GLY A 134 10.48 0.16 -7.11
N GLU A 135 9.17 -0.16 -7.11
CA GLU A 135 8.26 0.16 -8.23
C GLU A 135 7.76 1.61 -8.22
N TYR A 136 8.10 2.39 -7.20
CA TYR A 136 7.60 3.73 -6.97
C TYR A 136 8.62 4.78 -7.39
N GLY A 137 8.18 5.83 -8.09
CA GLY A 137 8.99 7.00 -8.43
C GLY A 137 8.40 8.30 -7.88
N VAL A 138 9.13 9.40 -8.06
CA VAL A 138 8.72 10.76 -7.66
C VAL A 138 7.32 11.15 -8.18
N THR A 139 6.98 10.80 -9.42
CA THR A 139 5.66 11.07 -9.99
C THR A 139 4.56 10.32 -9.25
N ASP A 140 4.85 9.12 -8.73
CA ASP A 140 3.90 8.36 -7.94
C ASP A 140 3.69 8.97 -6.56
N MET A 141 4.73 9.58 -5.96
CA MET A 141 4.61 10.35 -4.71
C MET A 141 3.73 11.58 -4.88
N PHE A 142 3.93 12.32 -5.98
CA PHE A 142 3.07 13.48 -6.30
C PHE A 142 1.63 13.05 -6.62
N TYR A 143 1.45 11.94 -7.33
CA TYR A 143 0.11 11.37 -7.55
C TYR A 143 -0.57 11.04 -6.23
N ALA A 144 0.12 10.34 -5.33
CA ALA A 144 -0.41 9.96 -4.02
C ALA A 144 -0.80 11.19 -3.19
N ALA A 145 0.07 12.20 -3.12
CA ALA A 145 -0.20 13.42 -2.36
C ALA A 145 -1.38 14.23 -2.92
N ALA A 146 -1.48 14.34 -4.25
CA ALA A 146 -2.63 14.99 -4.89
C ALA A 146 -3.93 14.24 -4.58
N ARG A 147 -3.88 12.90 -4.59
CA ARG A 147 -5.01 12.03 -4.22
C ARG A 147 -5.41 12.16 -2.76
N GLY A 148 -4.45 12.31 -1.84
CA GLY A 148 -4.71 12.48 -0.41
C GLY A 148 -5.41 13.81 -0.06
N GLY A 149 -5.49 14.75 -1.01
CA GLY A 149 -6.23 16.00 -0.86
C GLY A 149 -5.60 17.00 0.13
N ASN A 150 -4.36 16.77 0.56
CA ASN A 150 -3.64 17.61 1.51
C ASN A 150 -2.60 18.47 0.78
N ALA A 151 -2.93 19.73 0.52
CA ALA A 151 -2.07 20.65 -0.23
C ALA A 151 -0.73 20.94 0.47
N ASP A 152 -0.72 20.98 1.81
CA ASP A 152 0.51 21.20 2.57
C ASP A 152 1.44 19.99 2.49
N LEU A 153 0.90 18.77 2.50
CA LEU A 153 1.66 17.54 2.25
C LEU A 153 2.25 17.53 0.84
N PHE A 154 1.47 17.91 -0.18
CA PHE A 154 1.98 18.01 -1.54
C PHE A 154 3.15 18.99 -1.64
N ARG A 155 3.03 20.16 -0.99
CA ARG A 155 4.10 21.16 -0.96
C ARG A 155 5.34 20.65 -0.22
N MET A 156 5.16 19.95 0.90
CA MET A 156 6.26 19.30 1.63
C MET A 156 7.06 18.35 0.74
N LEU A 157 6.40 17.47 -0.03
CA LEU A 157 7.08 16.55 -0.96
C LEU A 157 7.76 17.31 -2.10
N LEU A 158 7.12 18.35 -2.63
CA LEU A 158 7.71 19.19 -3.67
C LEU A 158 8.99 19.87 -3.19
N ASP A 159 8.97 20.44 -1.97
CA ASP A 159 10.12 21.10 -1.37
C ASP A 159 11.28 20.11 -1.17
N HIS A 160 11.00 18.88 -0.72
CA HIS A 160 12.00 17.81 -0.61
C HIS A 160 12.57 17.39 -1.97
N ALA A 161 11.75 17.34 -3.02
CA ALA A 161 12.21 16.95 -4.36
C ALA A 161 13.05 18.03 -5.07
N MET A 162 12.97 19.28 -4.61
CA MET A 162 13.71 20.42 -5.16
C MET A 162 14.97 20.79 -4.35
N SER A 163 15.16 20.19 -3.18
CA SER A 163 16.33 20.40 -2.32
C SER A 163 17.50 19.51 -2.72
#